data_AF-A0A7U9S739-F1
#
_entry.id   AF-A0A7U9S739-F1
#
_cell.length_a   1.000
_cell.length_b   1.000
_cell.length_c   1.000
_cell.angle_alpha   90.00
_cell.angle_beta   90.00
_cell.angle_gamma   90.00
#
_symmetry.space_group_name_H-M   'P 1'
#
loop_
_entity.id
_entity.type
_entity.pdbx_description
1 polymer ?
#
loop_
_entity_poly.entity_id
_entity_poly.type
_entity_poly.pdbx_seq_one_letter_code
_entity_poly.pdbx_strand_id
1 'polypeptide(L)'
;MKIKGMMMRKEPQFKLHECSIEKLVVLSEPEYRHFCTKMLADYDFIVENKEFMYAEGPAGRERYHCLLVMGEDSEDGVLVESEGADYARYVAYQPNIKSYLREQMRMAADDILQGEMGKQADGSWLIGWDDIKEHLDITVSRTNGIGQLLVEELNRREEVAEVIATEDGIEMSMILARDQNADMMDLFSVMGCNLTGVCLQHEKENGNMEVIATLNRDTLTAEGRKEWKDILNAKVNAITPGSAGILVTLSGCEAQRISDFAGMLAGHCQLEEYECWVRDENRNYAQGESSQKTDSAARKINLIATYEELLGIPKEQRVTHYFGDYGDHFFNQGVTEEEISKAYHKALDVIEMEDMEFQEPGNPYVHRGEVIARMRDCLLQKELKQGEQVLFVATQPYGGPGDFAFRGGIVESVDTWKKTCSVRSDFFTVDDVPLHYVLGRYNPDIREKHYGRECVEPLFGEHEALAQQYLREAEEDWNERWEESESQSDGMGMHGMGMNL
;
A
#
# COMPACT_ATOMS: atom_id res chain seq x y z
N MET A 1 -25.65 -35.52 -13.81
CA MET A 1 -24.20 -35.25 -13.65
C MET A 1 -23.51 -35.55 -14.97
N LYS A 2 -22.62 -34.67 -15.45
CA LYS A 2 -21.81 -34.86 -16.66
C LYS A 2 -20.33 -34.63 -16.28
N ILE A 3 -19.42 -35.46 -16.79
CA ILE A 3 -17.97 -35.36 -16.54
C ILE A 3 -17.21 -35.53 -17.87
N LYS A 4 -16.05 -34.88 -18.00
CA LYS A 4 -15.14 -35.04 -19.13
C LYS A 4 -14.12 -36.13 -18.80
N GLY A 5 -13.78 -36.97 -19.77
CA GLY A 5 -12.79 -38.04 -19.59
C GLY A 5 -12.17 -38.47 -20.91
N MET A 6 -10.90 -38.86 -20.87
CA MET A 6 -10.20 -39.43 -22.02
C MET A 6 -10.49 -40.92 -22.13
N MET A 7 -11.08 -41.33 -23.25
CA MET A 7 -11.44 -42.74 -23.49
C MET A 7 -10.32 -43.44 -24.26
N MET A 8 -9.67 -44.42 -23.62
CA MET A 8 -8.59 -45.22 -24.20
C MET A 8 -9.12 -46.50 -24.84
N ARG A 9 -8.58 -46.90 -26.00
CA ARG A 9 -9.06 -48.07 -26.74
C ARG A 9 -8.11 -49.25 -26.56
N LYS A 10 -8.61 -50.32 -25.92
CA LYS A 10 -7.90 -51.60 -25.71
C LYS A 10 -6.59 -51.46 -24.92
N GLU A 11 -6.53 -50.50 -24.01
CA GLU A 11 -5.37 -50.37 -23.14
C GLU A 11 -5.38 -51.51 -22.12
N PRO A 12 -4.31 -52.32 -22.01
CA PRO A 12 -4.27 -53.45 -21.09
C PRO A 12 -4.18 -53.01 -19.62
N GLN A 13 -3.64 -51.81 -19.35
CA GLN A 13 -3.54 -51.21 -18.03
C GLN A 13 -3.30 -49.70 -18.14
N PHE A 14 -3.72 -48.91 -17.15
CA PHE A 14 -3.34 -47.50 -17.10
C PHE A 14 -1.83 -47.36 -16.83
N LYS A 15 -1.15 -46.57 -17.66
CA LYS A 15 0.23 -46.14 -17.43
C LYS A 15 0.18 -44.75 -16.83
N LEU A 16 0.26 -44.69 -15.51
CA LEU A 16 0.29 -43.44 -14.76
C LEU A 16 1.76 -43.10 -14.48
N HIS A 17 2.09 -41.81 -14.60
CA HIS A 17 3.39 -41.27 -14.29
C HIS A 17 3.25 -40.25 -13.16
N GLU A 18 4.25 -40.17 -12.29
CA GLU A 18 4.37 -39.03 -11.38
C GLU A 18 4.64 -37.78 -12.20
N CYS A 19 3.92 -36.70 -11.91
CA CYS A 19 4.07 -35.43 -12.59
C CYS A 19 4.22 -34.32 -11.56
N SER A 20 5.24 -33.47 -11.73
CA SER A 20 5.44 -32.24 -10.98
C SER A 20 5.08 -31.05 -11.86
N ILE A 21 4.37 -30.08 -11.29
CA ILE A 21 4.04 -28.83 -11.99
C ILE A 21 5.16 -27.85 -11.69
N GLU A 22 6.00 -27.56 -12.67
CA GLU A 22 7.10 -26.61 -12.49
C GLU A 22 6.66 -25.16 -12.75
N LYS A 23 5.71 -24.97 -13.67
CA LYS A 23 5.20 -23.64 -14.02
C LYS A 23 3.76 -23.68 -14.53
N LEU A 24 2.98 -22.70 -14.10
CA LEU A 24 1.63 -22.43 -14.57
C LEU A 24 1.67 -21.42 -15.73
N VAL A 25 1.01 -21.77 -16.83
CA VAL A 25 0.80 -20.90 -17.98
C VAL A 25 -0.70 -20.71 -18.16
N VAL A 26 -1.17 -19.48 -18.01
CA VAL A 26 -2.57 -19.11 -18.21
C VAL A 26 -2.69 -18.41 -19.56
N LEU A 27 -3.52 -18.96 -20.44
CA LEU A 27 -3.79 -18.45 -21.77
C LEU A 27 -5.20 -17.84 -21.83
N SER A 28 -5.41 -16.90 -22.74
CA SER A 28 -6.77 -16.45 -23.04
C SER A 28 -7.63 -17.64 -23.51
N GLU A 29 -8.93 -17.60 -23.25
CA GLU A 29 -9.83 -18.72 -23.59
C GLU A 29 -9.80 -19.10 -25.09
N PRO A 30 -9.71 -18.17 -26.07
CA PRO A 30 -9.52 -18.52 -27.47
C PRO A 30 -8.21 -19.26 -27.77
N GLU A 31 -7.11 -18.83 -27.15
CA GLU A 31 -5.79 -19.46 -27.31
C GLU A 31 -5.75 -20.83 -26.67
N TYR A 32 -6.31 -20.98 -25.46
CA TYR A 32 -6.40 -22.26 -24.78
C TYR A 32 -7.22 -23.28 -25.58
N ARG A 33 -8.37 -22.88 -26.15
CA ARG A 33 -9.15 -23.73 -27.05
C ARG A 33 -8.38 -24.10 -28.31
N HIS A 34 -7.66 -23.14 -28.89
CA HIS A 34 -6.82 -23.40 -30.05
C HIS A 34 -5.76 -24.45 -29.72
N PHE A 35 -5.00 -24.23 -28.64
CA PHE A 35 -4.01 -25.15 -28.11
C PHE A 35 -4.57 -26.57 -27.91
N CYS A 36 -5.71 -26.70 -27.24
CA CYS A 36 -6.36 -27.98 -26.97
C CYS A 36 -6.78 -28.75 -28.24
N THR A 37 -6.95 -28.08 -29.38
CA THR A 37 -7.31 -28.71 -30.66
C THR A 37 -6.14 -28.87 -31.62
N LYS A 38 -4.99 -28.24 -31.33
CA LYS A 38 -3.81 -28.14 -32.20
C LYS A 38 -2.50 -28.36 -31.43
N MET A 39 -2.45 -29.35 -30.54
CA MET A 39 -1.30 -29.59 -29.64
C MET A 39 0.05 -29.87 -30.35
N LEU A 40 0.04 -30.26 -31.63
CA LEU A 40 1.25 -30.48 -32.44
C LEU A 40 1.73 -29.24 -33.22
N ALA A 41 1.07 -28.09 -33.05
CA ALA A 41 1.58 -26.82 -33.58
C ALA A 41 2.69 -26.28 -32.67
N ASP A 42 3.54 -25.42 -33.20
CA ASP A 42 4.58 -24.74 -32.42
C ASP A 42 3.94 -23.59 -31.64
N TYR A 43 4.36 -23.40 -30.38
CA TYR A 43 3.83 -22.39 -29.47
C TYR A 43 4.96 -21.65 -28.75
N ASP A 44 4.91 -20.31 -28.81
CA ASP A 44 5.92 -19.46 -28.17
C ASP A 44 6.05 -19.73 -26.66
N PHE A 45 4.92 -19.91 -25.95
CA PHE A 45 4.95 -20.23 -24.52
C PHE A 45 5.60 -21.60 -24.21
N ILE A 46 5.66 -22.54 -25.16
CA ILE A 46 6.40 -23.80 -24.97
C ILE A 46 7.88 -23.54 -25.20
N VAL A 47 8.23 -22.76 -26.23
CA VAL A 47 9.61 -22.38 -26.55
C VAL A 47 10.27 -21.66 -25.39
N GLU A 48 9.58 -20.69 -24.80
CA GLU A 48 10.08 -19.85 -23.70
C GLU A 48 10.27 -20.61 -22.39
N ASN A 49 9.66 -21.80 -22.24
CA ASN A 49 9.60 -22.51 -20.96
C ASN A 49 10.15 -23.94 -21.01
N LYS A 50 10.97 -24.27 -22.03
CA LYS A 50 11.55 -25.60 -22.21
C LYS A 50 12.36 -26.10 -21.02
N GLU A 51 13.05 -25.21 -20.32
CA GLU A 51 13.88 -25.54 -19.16
C GLU A 51 13.07 -26.11 -17.98
N PHE A 52 11.77 -25.83 -17.90
CA PHE A 52 10.87 -26.36 -16.89
C PHE A 52 10.24 -27.72 -17.27
N MET A 53 10.58 -28.26 -18.45
CA MET A 53 10.07 -29.53 -18.95
C MET A 53 11.19 -30.55 -19.11
N TYR A 54 11.17 -31.59 -18.28
CA TYR A 54 12.12 -32.69 -18.36
C TYR A 54 11.58 -33.93 -17.64
N ALA A 55 12.22 -35.07 -17.87
CA ALA A 55 11.91 -36.31 -17.17
C ALA A 55 13.11 -36.74 -16.32
N GLU A 56 12.87 -37.12 -15.07
CA GLU A 56 13.91 -37.61 -14.16
C GLU A 56 13.60 -38.99 -13.62
N GLY A 57 14.65 -39.74 -13.25
CA GLY A 57 14.52 -41.09 -12.69
C GLY A 57 14.79 -42.22 -13.69
N PRO A 58 14.62 -43.48 -13.25
CA PRO A 58 14.96 -44.64 -14.06
C PRO A 58 13.91 -44.89 -15.14
N ALA A 59 14.37 -45.45 -16.27
CA ALA A 59 13.53 -45.73 -17.42
C ALA A 59 12.26 -46.54 -17.05
N GLY A 60 11.08 -46.03 -17.42
CA GLY A 60 9.77 -46.61 -17.12
C GLY A 60 9.19 -46.26 -15.75
N ARG A 61 9.86 -45.42 -14.96
CA ARG A 61 9.35 -44.83 -13.70
C ARG A 61 9.77 -43.36 -13.59
N GLU A 62 9.85 -42.69 -14.72
CA GLU A 62 10.22 -41.29 -14.77
C GLU A 62 9.15 -40.42 -14.12
N ARG A 63 9.60 -39.45 -13.33
CA ARG A 63 8.81 -38.29 -12.92
C ARG A 63 8.91 -37.25 -14.03
N TYR A 64 7.76 -36.80 -14.50
CA TYR A 64 7.68 -35.77 -15.53
C TYR A 64 7.53 -34.40 -14.86
N HIS A 65 8.46 -33.51 -15.12
CA HIS A 65 8.37 -32.10 -14.78
C HIS A 65 7.68 -31.39 -15.94
N CYS A 66 6.53 -30.78 -15.65
CA CYS A 66 5.58 -30.34 -16.65
C CYS A 66 5.23 -28.85 -16.49
N LEU A 67 4.88 -28.22 -17.62
CA LEU A 67 4.04 -27.03 -17.57
C LEU A 67 2.60 -27.46 -17.31
N LEU A 68 1.88 -26.69 -16.51
CA LEU A 68 0.42 -26.76 -16.48
C LEU A 68 -0.15 -25.60 -17.30
N VAL A 69 -0.80 -25.92 -18.41
CA VAL A 69 -1.47 -24.93 -19.27
C VAL A 69 -2.95 -24.89 -18.95
N MET A 70 -3.47 -23.69 -18.69
CA MET A 70 -4.88 -23.46 -18.37
C MET A 70 -5.44 -22.30 -19.20
N GLY A 71 -6.76 -22.29 -19.40
CA GLY A 71 -7.47 -21.11 -19.86
C GLY A 71 -7.94 -20.26 -18.67
N GLU A 72 -7.97 -18.94 -18.80
CA GLU A 72 -8.45 -18.01 -17.75
C GLU A 72 -9.80 -18.43 -17.15
N ASP A 73 -10.75 -18.80 -18.02
CA ASP A 73 -12.11 -19.20 -17.67
C ASP A 73 -12.29 -20.72 -17.51
N SER A 74 -11.22 -21.50 -17.64
CA SER A 74 -11.30 -22.97 -17.60
C SER A 74 -11.05 -23.53 -16.21
N GLU A 75 -11.89 -24.49 -15.81
CA GLU A 75 -11.64 -25.31 -14.61
C GLU A 75 -10.67 -26.47 -14.88
N ASP A 76 -10.47 -26.80 -16.16
CA ASP A 76 -9.62 -27.90 -16.61
C ASP A 76 -8.27 -27.38 -17.10
N GLY A 77 -7.24 -28.24 -17.05
CA GLY A 77 -5.91 -27.91 -17.56
C GLY A 77 -5.27 -29.06 -18.34
N VAL A 78 -4.11 -28.79 -18.91
CA VAL A 78 -3.29 -29.75 -19.65
C VAL A 78 -1.87 -29.69 -19.12
N LEU A 79 -1.37 -30.81 -18.61
CA LEU A 79 0.06 -30.96 -18.35
C LEU A 79 0.80 -31.15 -19.67
N VAL A 80 1.94 -30.49 -19.83
CA VAL A 80 2.76 -30.53 -21.03
C VAL A 80 4.21 -30.84 -20.68
N GLU A 81 4.77 -31.83 -21.38
CA GLU A 81 6.21 -32.06 -21.48
C GLU A 81 6.56 -32.12 -22.98
N SER A 82 7.60 -31.39 -23.38
CA SER A 82 7.90 -31.14 -24.81
C SER A 82 9.01 -32.04 -25.38
N GLU A 83 9.81 -32.65 -24.52
CA GLU A 83 11.07 -33.33 -24.85
C GLU A 83 12.00 -32.41 -25.66
N GLY A 84 11.98 -31.10 -25.34
CA GLY A 84 12.72 -30.04 -26.01
C GLY A 84 12.14 -29.56 -27.35
N ALA A 85 10.97 -30.04 -27.76
CA ALA A 85 10.26 -29.58 -28.95
C ALA A 85 9.52 -28.24 -28.71
N ASP A 86 9.08 -27.60 -29.79
CA ASP A 86 8.31 -26.32 -29.74
C ASP A 86 6.79 -26.57 -29.58
N TYR A 87 6.36 -27.83 -29.50
CA TYR A 87 4.98 -28.27 -29.41
C TYR A 87 4.78 -29.21 -28.20
N ALA A 88 3.52 -29.45 -27.84
CA ALA A 88 3.16 -30.28 -26.70
C ALA A 88 3.26 -31.78 -27.05
N ARG A 89 4.44 -32.37 -26.84
CA ARG A 89 4.74 -33.76 -27.23
C ARG A 89 4.03 -34.78 -26.35
N TYR A 90 4.16 -34.62 -25.03
CA TYR A 90 3.43 -35.40 -24.05
C TYR A 90 2.42 -34.49 -23.38
N VAL A 91 1.18 -34.97 -23.30
CA VAL A 91 0.07 -34.24 -22.69
C VAL A 91 -0.75 -35.12 -21.78
N ALA A 92 -1.20 -34.55 -20.68
CA ALA A 92 -2.20 -35.18 -19.82
C ALA A 92 -3.32 -34.18 -19.52
N TYR A 93 -4.55 -34.52 -19.90
CA TYR A 93 -5.73 -33.72 -19.58
C TYR A 93 -6.08 -33.88 -18.10
N GLN A 94 -6.19 -32.75 -17.40
CA GLN A 94 -6.49 -32.69 -15.97
C GLN A 94 -7.85 -32.04 -15.75
N PRO A 95 -8.93 -32.83 -15.60
CA PRO A 95 -10.25 -32.27 -15.33
C PRO A 95 -10.31 -31.64 -13.94
N ASN A 96 -10.93 -30.47 -13.82
CA ASN A 96 -11.12 -29.73 -12.56
C ASN A 96 -9.82 -29.45 -11.78
N ILE A 97 -8.70 -29.30 -12.48
CA ILE A 97 -7.39 -29.07 -11.86
C ILE A 97 -7.32 -27.74 -11.10
N LYS A 98 -8.09 -26.73 -11.52
CA LYS A 98 -8.15 -25.42 -10.83
C LYS A 98 -8.62 -25.56 -9.39
N SER A 99 -9.62 -26.40 -9.15
CA SER A 99 -10.10 -26.71 -7.80
C SER A 99 -9.05 -27.48 -6.99
N TYR A 100 -8.34 -28.42 -7.62
CA TYR A 100 -7.24 -29.13 -6.97
C TYR A 100 -6.12 -28.16 -6.57
N LEU A 101 -5.67 -27.28 -7.47
CA LEU A 101 -4.65 -26.27 -7.16
C LEU A 101 -5.07 -25.38 -6.00
N ARG A 102 -6.31 -24.85 -6.01
CA ARG A 102 -6.83 -24.01 -4.93
C ARG A 102 -6.78 -24.74 -3.58
N GLU A 103 -7.19 -26.01 -3.56
CA GLU A 103 -7.13 -26.83 -2.35
C GLU A 103 -5.69 -27.07 -1.89
N GLN A 104 -4.76 -27.34 -2.82
CA GLN A 104 -3.34 -27.49 -2.48
C GLN A 104 -2.75 -26.19 -1.93
N MET A 105 -3.07 -25.03 -2.50
CA MET A 105 -2.62 -23.73 -1.97
C MET A 105 -3.23 -23.44 -0.61
N ARG A 106 -4.49 -23.82 -0.39
CA ARG A 106 -5.14 -23.69 0.92
C ARG A 106 -4.43 -24.54 1.97
N MET A 107 -4.16 -25.81 1.66
CA MET A 107 -3.43 -26.71 2.55
C MET A 107 -2.00 -26.21 2.81
N ALA A 108 -1.29 -25.76 1.78
CA ALA A 108 0.05 -25.21 1.91
C ALA A 108 0.07 -23.95 2.79
N ALA A 109 -0.89 -23.05 2.59
CA ALA A 109 -1.06 -21.88 3.45
C ALA A 109 -1.39 -22.30 4.90
N ASP A 110 -2.29 -23.27 5.12
CA ASP A 110 -2.61 -23.76 6.46
C ASP A 110 -1.37 -24.34 7.16
N ASP A 111 -0.57 -25.16 6.45
CA ASP A 111 0.65 -25.77 6.99
C ASP A 111 1.73 -24.72 7.29
N ILE A 112 1.87 -23.71 6.41
CA ILE A 112 2.72 -22.54 6.66
C ILE A 112 2.26 -21.87 7.95
N LEU A 113 1.00 -21.45 8.04
CA LEU A 113 0.49 -20.65 9.17
C LEU A 113 0.47 -21.42 10.51
N GLN A 114 0.23 -22.72 10.50
CA GLN A 114 0.24 -23.56 11.71
C GLN A 114 1.64 -23.98 12.15
N GLY A 115 2.63 -23.87 11.26
CA GLY A 115 4.00 -24.32 11.51
C GLY A 115 4.86 -23.32 12.29
N GLU A 116 6.13 -23.69 12.44
CA GLU A 116 7.21 -22.76 12.85
C GLU A 116 8.17 -22.50 11.66
N MET A 117 7.78 -22.91 10.46
CA MET A 117 8.60 -22.82 9.25
C MET A 117 8.86 -21.36 8.89
N GLY A 118 10.14 -20.97 8.85
CA GLY A 118 10.56 -19.60 8.55
C GLY A 118 10.24 -18.56 9.63
N LYS A 119 9.68 -18.98 10.78
CA LYS A 119 9.40 -18.07 11.89
C LYS A 119 10.69 -17.63 12.57
N GLN A 120 10.90 -16.32 12.64
CA GLN A 120 12.07 -15.72 13.25
C GLN A 120 11.84 -15.37 14.72
N ALA A 121 12.94 -15.12 15.44
CA ALA A 121 12.90 -14.80 16.86
C ALA A 121 12.23 -13.44 17.18
N ASP A 122 12.17 -12.54 16.21
CA ASP A 122 11.50 -11.24 16.30
C ASP A 122 10.01 -11.29 15.94
N GLY A 123 9.49 -12.47 15.56
CA GLY A 123 8.10 -12.68 15.18
C GLY A 123 7.79 -12.46 13.70
N SER A 124 8.76 -12.02 12.89
CA SER A 124 8.64 -12.01 11.43
C SER A 124 8.73 -13.43 10.86
N TRP A 125 8.16 -13.65 9.67
CA TRP A 125 8.27 -14.91 8.96
C TRP A 125 9.02 -14.70 7.64
N LEU A 126 10.10 -15.44 7.44
CA LEU A 126 10.85 -15.50 6.19
C LEU A 126 11.01 -16.97 5.81
N ILE A 127 10.36 -17.39 4.73
CA ILE A 127 10.41 -18.76 4.24
C ILE A 127 11.02 -18.75 2.83
N GLY A 128 12.12 -19.48 2.62
CA GLY A 128 12.72 -19.62 1.30
C GLY A 128 11.84 -20.45 0.35
N TRP A 129 11.92 -20.17 -0.95
CA TRP A 129 11.20 -20.97 -1.96
C TRP A 129 11.60 -22.45 -1.92
N ASP A 130 12.89 -22.72 -1.68
CA ASP A 130 13.42 -24.08 -1.54
C ASP A 130 12.88 -24.78 -0.28
N ASP A 131 12.72 -24.05 0.83
CA ASP A 131 12.16 -24.60 2.06
C ASP A 131 10.70 -25.05 1.85
N ILE A 132 9.90 -24.25 1.12
CA ILE A 132 8.52 -24.60 0.76
C ILE A 132 8.50 -25.85 -0.12
N LYS A 133 9.42 -25.93 -1.10
CA LYS A 133 9.52 -27.08 -2.00
C LYS A 133 9.87 -28.35 -1.23
N GLU A 134 10.85 -28.28 -0.33
CA GLU A 134 11.29 -29.44 0.46
C GLU A 134 10.22 -29.91 1.46
N HIS A 135 9.50 -28.99 2.10
CA HIS A 135 8.53 -29.34 3.14
C HIS A 135 7.17 -29.75 2.58
N LEU A 136 6.72 -29.13 1.48
CA LEU A 136 5.38 -29.32 0.94
C LEU A 136 5.34 -30.13 -0.37
N ASP A 137 6.51 -30.44 -0.96
CA ASP A 137 6.64 -31.09 -2.29
C ASP A 137 5.93 -30.30 -3.41
N ILE A 138 5.97 -28.97 -3.32
CA ILE A 138 5.39 -28.02 -4.30
C ILE A 138 6.49 -27.15 -4.88
N THR A 139 6.66 -27.15 -6.22
CA THR A 139 7.56 -26.20 -6.88
C THR A 139 6.91 -24.80 -6.89
N VAL A 140 7.45 -23.91 -6.08
CA VAL A 140 7.04 -22.49 -6.01
C VAL A 140 8.22 -21.58 -6.36
N SER A 141 7.91 -20.47 -7.02
CA SER A 141 8.81 -19.33 -7.15
C SER A 141 8.01 -18.07 -7.45
N ARG A 142 8.65 -16.91 -7.37
CA ARG A 142 8.04 -15.62 -7.71
C ARG A 142 7.46 -15.57 -9.12
N THR A 143 8.00 -16.33 -10.08
CA THR A 143 7.68 -16.20 -11.51
C THR A 143 7.05 -17.43 -12.15
N ASN A 144 6.83 -18.52 -11.41
CA ASN A 144 6.26 -19.74 -11.98
C ASN A 144 4.72 -19.82 -11.92
N GLY A 145 4.05 -18.78 -11.44
CA GLY A 145 2.59 -18.70 -11.30
C GLY A 145 2.01 -19.51 -10.14
N ILE A 146 2.64 -20.62 -9.72
CA ILE A 146 2.23 -21.37 -8.52
C ILE A 146 2.56 -20.58 -7.26
N GLY A 147 3.74 -19.96 -7.19
CA GLY A 147 4.09 -19.08 -6.06
C GLY A 147 3.14 -17.88 -5.93
N GLN A 148 2.67 -17.31 -7.06
CA GLN A 148 1.67 -16.24 -7.04
C GLN A 148 0.34 -16.73 -6.44
N LEU A 149 -0.13 -17.92 -6.82
CA LEU A 149 -1.36 -18.49 -6.25
C LEU A 149 -1.25 -18.72 -4.74
N LEU A 150 -0.07 -19.15 -4.26
CA LEU A 150 0.19 -19.32 -2.83
C LEU A 150 0.17 -17.97 -2.08
N VAL A 151 0.83 -16.95 -2.64
CA VAL A 151 0.85 -15.59 -2.07
C VAL A 151 -0.55 -14.98 -2.02
N GLU A 152 -1.34 -15.15 -3.08
CA GLU A 152 -2.74 -14.72 -3.10
C GLU A 152 -3.58 -15.45 -2.04
N GLU A 153 -3.33 -16.74 -1.82
CA GLU A 153 -4.06 -17.50 -0.80
C GLU A 153 -3.67 -17.08 0.61
N LEU A 154 -2.38 -16.83 0.87
CA LEU A 154 -1.89 -16.30 2.15
C LEU A 154 -2.45 -14.90 2.43
N ASN A 155 -2.48 -14.01 1.43
CA ASN A 155 -3.06 -12.67 1.57
C ASN A 155 -4.58 -12.66 1.85
N ARG A 156 -5.30 -13.77 1.57
CA ARG A 156 -6.73 -13.91 1.91
C ARG A 156 -6.97 -14.32 3.35
N ARG A 157 -5.92 -14.68 4.09
CA ARG A 157 -6.04 -15.22 5.46
C ARG A 157 -6.19 -14.09 6.46
N GLU A 158 -7.19 -14.22 7.33
CA GLU A 158 -7.49 -13.21 8.36
C GLU A 158 -6.37 -13.12 9.40
N GLU A 159 -5.51 -14.13 9.52
CA GLU A 159 -4.35 -14.12 10.41
C GLU A 159 -3.10 -13.49 9.77
N VAL A 160 -3.17 -13.05 8.50
CA VAL A 160 -2.02 -12.52 7.74
C VAL A 160 -2.23 -11.03 7.46
N ALA A 161 -1.29 -10.20 7.91
CA ALA A 161 -1.32 -8.75 7.73
C ALA A 161 -0.76 -8.34 6.36
N GLU A 162 0.38 -8.92 5.98
CA GLU A 162 1.07 -8.60 4.73
C GLU A 162 1.92 -9.80 4.29
N VAL A 163 2.01 -10.00 2.97
CA VAL A 163 2.88 -10.99 2.32
C VAL A 163 3.65 -10.34 1.19
N ILE A 164 4.98 -10.37 1.26
CA ILE A 164 5.88 -9.85 0.23
C ILE A 164 6.65 -11.03 -0.39
N ALA A 165 6.47 -11.23 -1.69
CA ALA A 165 7.23 -12.23 -2.45
C ALA A 165 8.53 -11.63 -3.00
N THR A 166 9.66 -12.11 -2.50
CA THR A 166 11.01 -11.69 -2.91
C THR A 166 11.60 -12.68 -3.92
N GLU A 167 12.84 -12.43 -4.37
CA GLU A 167 13.54 -13.38 -5.25
C GLU A 167 13.85 -14.70 -4.54
N ASP A 168 14.13 -14.66 -3.24
CA ASP A 168 14.62 -15.81 -2.46
C ASP A 168 13.51 -16.51 -1.66
N GLY A 169 12.38 -15.85 -1.41
CA GLY A 169 11.29 -16.47 -0.65
C GLY A 169 10.06 -15.59 -0.46
N ILE A 170 9.32 -15.87 0.60
CA ILE A 170 8.18 -15.11 1.08
C ILE A 170 8.52 -14.50 2.43
N GLU A 171 8.31 -13.19 2.55
CA GLU A 171 8.28 -12.47 3.82
C GLU A 171 6.83 -12.25 4.21
N MET A 172 6.48 -12.55 5.46
CA MET A 172 5.10 -12.52 5.91
C MET A 172 5.00 -11.96 7.33
N SER A 173 3.99 -11.11 7.53
CA SER A 173 3.63 -10.50 8.80
C SER A 173 2.25 -11.01 9.24
N MET A 174 2.12 -11.42 10.51
CA MET A 174 0.87 -11.96 11.05
C MET A 174 0.02 -10.93 11.78
N ILE A 175 -1.28 -11.09 11.67
CA ILE A 175 -2.31 -10.54 12.57
C ILE A 175 -2.29 -11.40 13.84
N LEU A 176 -1.77 -10.86 14.95
CA LEU A 176 -1.64 -11.58 16.22
C LEU A 176 -3.00 -11.84 16.91
N ALA A 177 -3.80 -12.79 16.41
CA ALA A 177 -4.96 -13.31 17.13
C ALA A 177 -4.51 -14.37 18.16
N ARG A 178 -4.92 -14.21 19.42
CA ARG A 178 -4.37 -14.97 20.54
C ARG A 178 -5.09 -16.30 20.79
N ASP A 179 -4.30 -17.37 20.89
CA ASP A 179 -4.71 -18.73 21.23
C ASP A 179 -5.25 -18.85 22.68
N GLN A 180 -6.36 -19.58 22.88
CA GLN A 180 -7.18 -19.55 24.10
C GLN A 180 -6.60 -20.33 25.31
N ASN A 181 -5.36 -20.83 25.24
CA ASN A 181 -4.76 -21.63 26.31
C ASN A 181 -3.36 -21.19 26.78
N ALA A 182 -2.88 -20.02 26.38
CA ALA A 182 -1.67 -19.44 26.97
C ALA A 182 -2.02 -18.75 28.30
N ASP A 183 -1.38 -19.21 29.36
CA ASP A 183 -1.45 -18.67 30.73
C ASP A 183 -1.43 -17.13 30.73
N MET A 184 -2.32 -16.56 31.55
CA MET A 184 -2.75 -15.15 31.56
C MET A 184 -1.68 -14.14 31.12
N MET A 185 -1.79 -13.61 29.91
CA MET A 185 -1.07 -12.37 29.59
C MET A 185 -1.93 -11.17 29.98
N ASP A 186 -1.41 -10.39 30.92
CA ASP A 186 -1.96 -9.08 31.27
C ASP A 186 -1.50 -8.00 30.28
N LEU A 187 -2.16 -6.84 30.30
CA LEU A 187 -1.81 -5.73 29.41
C LEU A 187 -0.33 -5.34 29.56
N PHE A 188 0.21 -5.32 30.77
CA PHE A 188 1.61 -4.99 31.03
C PHE A 188 2.61 -5.93 30.34
N SER A 189 2.26 -7.20 30.22
CA SER A 189 3.04 -8.19 29.51
C SER A 189 3.00 -7.94 27.99
N VAL A 190 1.83 -7.57 27.45
CA VAL A 190 1.65 -7.17 26.03
C VAL A 190 2.42 -5.89 25.68
N MET A 191 2.52 -4.96 26.63
CA MET A 191 3.33 -3.74 26.48
C MET A 191 4.83 -4.03 26.27
N GLY A 192 5.29 -5.27 26.47
CA GLY A 192 6.65 -5.67 26.09
C GLY A 192 6.90 -5.73 24.57
N CYS A 193 5.83 -5.71 23.76
CA CYS A 193 5.92 -5.79 22.30
C CYS A 193 5.96 -4.43 21.59
N ASN A 194 6.08 -3.32 22.34
CA ASN A 194 6.15 -1.96 21.80
C ASN A 194 5.03 -1.63 20.79
N LEU A 195 3.78 -1.81 21.21
CA LEU A 195 2.64 -1.66 20.32
C LEU A 195 2.43 -0.20 19.90
N THR A 196 2.02 0.01 18.64
CA THR A 196 1.69 1.32 18.08
C THR A 196 0.27 1.36 17.54
N GLY A 197 -0.39 2.52 17.65
CA GLY A 197 -1.77 2.70 17.20
C GLY A 197 -2.74 1.75 17.91
N VAL A 198 -2.74 1.74 19.24
CA VAL A 198 -3.48 0.75 20.04
C VAL A 198 -4.84 1.30 20.49
N CYS A 199 -5.92 0.60 20.18
CA CYS A 199 -7.23 0.85 20.78
C CYS A 199 -7.48 -0.16 21.91
N LEU A 200 -7.87 0.29 23.10
CA LEU A 200 -8.25 -0.62 24.19
C LEU A 200 -9.77 -0.74 24.27
N GLN A 201 -10.28 -1.97 24.37
CA GLN A 201 -11.71 -2.24 24.44
C GLN A 201 -12.06 -3.20 25.58
N HIS A 202 -13.23 -3.01 26.19
CA HIS A 202 -13.77 -3.92 27.19
C HIS A 202 -14.49 -5.13 26.54
N GLU A 203 -14.37 -6.32 27.14
CA GLU A 203 -14.95 -7.58 26.59
C GLU A 203 -16.47 -7.60 26.38
N LYS A 204 -17.22 -6.74 27.08
CA LYS A 204 -18.70 -6.74 27.10
C LYS A 204 -19.32 -5.42 26.68
N GLU A 205 -18.51 -4.38 26.51
CA GLU A 205 -19.00 -3.02 26.27
C GLU A 205 -18.21 -2.38 25.12
N ASN A 206 -18.94 -1.84 24.14
CA ASN A 206 -18.35 -1.03 23.07
C ASN A 206 -18.23 0.41 23.59
N GLY A 207 -17.06 0.76 24.13
CA GLY A 207 -16.70 2.13 24.52
C GLY A 207 -16.09 2.93 23.37
N ASN A 208 -15.72 4.19 23.65
CA ASN A 208 -14.97 5.02 22.70
C ASN A 208 -13.60 4.38 22.41
N MET A 209 -13.27 4.25 21.12
CA MET A 209 -11.99 3.73 20.66
C MET A 209 -10.99 4.89 20.51
N GLU A 210 -10.39 5.30 21.62
CA GLU A 210 -9.25 6.21 21.60
C GLU A 210 -8.01 5.46 21.09
N VAL A 211 -7.31 6.05 20.11
CA VAL A 211 -6.10 5.46 19.52
C VAL A 211 -4.89 5.92 20.33
N ILE A 212 -4.26 4.99 21.02
CA ILE A 212 -3.01 5.22 21.76
C ILE A 212 -1.87 5.09 20.77
N ALA A 213 -1.18 6.20 20.47
CA ALA A 213 -0.11 6.23 19.47
C ALA A 213 1.00 5.20 19.75
N THR A 214 1.43 5.05 21.01
CA THR A 214 2.42 4.06 21.42
C THR A 214 2.14 3.56 22.84
N LEU A 215 2.14 2.25 23.02
CA LEU A 215 1.94 1.59 24.30
C LEU A 215 3.03 0.53 24.52
N ASN A 216 4.00 0.88 25.37
CA ASN A 216 5.15 0.06 25.73
C ASN A 216 5.44 0.09 27.23
N ARG A 217 6.35 -0.77 27.74
CA ARG A 217 6.65 -0.86 29.19
C ARG A 217 7.18 0.43 29.80
N ASP A 218 7.74 1.30 28.98
CA ASP A 218 8.28 2.58 29.36
C ASP A 218 7.31 3.74 29.13
N THR A 219 6.07 3.51 28.68
CA THR A 219 5.03 4.54 28.51
C THR A 219 4.63 5.21 29.82
N LEU A 220 4.71 4.52 30.97
CA LEU A 220 4.25 5.07 32.25
C LEU A 220 5.39 5.35 33.24
N THR A 221 5.23 6.40 34.05
CA THR A 221 6.09 6.68 35.21
C THR A 221 5.88 5.63 36.31
N ALA A 222 6.67 5.69 37.38
CA ALA A 222 6.46 4.83 38.55
C ALA A 222 5.10 5.10 39.24
N GLU A 223 4.65 6.35 39.29
CA GLU A 223 3.34 6.71 39.85
C GLU A 223 2.20 6.34 38.91
N GLY A 224 2.38 6.51 37.58
CA GLY A 224 1.40 6.05 36.59
C GLY A 224 1.19 4.53 36.62
N ARG A 225 2.26 3.75 36.78
CA ARG A 225 2.14 2.29 36.96
C ARG A 225 1.38 1.89 38.23
N LYS A 226 1.42 2.74 39.25
CA LYS A 226 0.74 2.49 40.53
C LYS A 226 -0.74 2.86 40.43
N GLU A 227 -1.06 3.97 39.77
CA GLU A 227 -2.43 4.45 39.56
C GLU A 227 -3.22 3.52 38.62
N TRP A 228 -2.61 3.08 37.52
CA TRP A 228 -3.27 2.28 36.48
C TRP A 228 -3.03 0.77 36.63
N LYS A 229 -2.65 0.33 37.84
CA LYS A 229 -2.25 -1.06 38.10
C LYS A 229 -3.34 -2.09 37.77
N ASP A 230 -4.59 -1.74 38.00
CA ASP A 230 -5.77 -2.53 37.64
C ASP A 230 -5.90 -2.74 36.13
N ILE A 231 -5.64 -1.71 35.31
CA ILE A 231 -5.63 -1.81 33.84
C ILE A 231 -4.41 -2.56 33.34
N LEU A 232 -3.23 -2.30 33.91
CA LEU A 232 -1.99 -2.99 33.56
C LEU A 232 -2.05 -4.50 33.85
N ASN A 233 -2.76 -4.89 34.91
CA ASN A 233 -3.00 -6.29 35.26
C ASN A 233 -4.29 -6.86 34.64
N ALA A 234 -4.99 -6.09 33.81
CA ALA A 234 -6.19 -6.56 33.15
C ALA A 234 -5.84 -7.68 32.18
N LYS A 235 -6.70 -8.70 32.14
CA LYS A 235 -6.49 -9.87 31.28
C LYS A 235 -6.74 -9.49 29.83
N VAL A 236 -5.77 -9.75 28.96
CA VAL A 236 -5.92 -9.56 27.52
C VAL A 236 -6.63 -10.78 26.94
N ASN A 237 -7.83 -10.57 26.40
CA ASN A 237 -8.66 -11.60 25.79
C ASN A 237 -8.34 -11.79 24.31
N ALA A 238 -8.09 -10.70 23.58
CA ALA A 238 -7.79 -10.73 22.15
C ALA A 238 -6.96 -9.51 21.75
N ILE A 239 -6.18 -9.64 20.68
CA ILE A 239 -5.50 -8.56 19.98
C ILE A 239 -5.88 -8.73 18.50
N THR A 240 -6.41 -7.70 17.86
CA THR A 240 -6.92 -7.77 16.48
C THR A 240 -6.62 -6.46 15.76
N PRO A 241 -6.25 -6.43 14.49
CA PRO A 241 -6.19 -5.21 13.70
C PRO A 241 -7.60 -4.63 13.54
N GLY A 242 -7.72 -3.32 13.62
CA GLY A 242 -8.92 -2.55 13.37
C GLY A 242 -8.61 -1.37 12.44
N SER A 243 -9.65 -0.68 11.98
CA SER A 243 -9.55 0.44 11.03
C SER A 243 -8.76 1.64 11.56
N ALA A 244 -8.48 1.70 12.86
CA ALA A 244 -7.72 2.76 13.53
C ALA A 244 -6.40 2.27 14.17
N GLY A 245 -6.01 1.01 13.92
CA GLY A 245 -4.81 0.36 14.48
C GLY A 245 -5.10 -0.93 15.23
N ILE A 246 -4.22 -1.36 16.14
CA ILE A 246 -4.32 -2.62 16.89
C ILE A 246 -5.35 -2.49 18.01
N LEU A 247 -6.45 -3.23 17.93
CA LEU A 247 -7.47 -3.36 18.97
C LEU A 247 -7.08 -4.43 20.00
N VAL A 248 -7.02 -4.08 21.28
CA VAL A 248 -6.73 -4.99 22.40
C VAL A 248 -7.96 -5.09 23.30
N THR A 249 -8.55 -6.27 23.37
CA THR A 249 -9.73 -6.54 24.20
C THR A 249 -9.32 -7.00 25.59
N LEU A 250 -9.80 -6.31 26.63
CA LEU A 250 -9.46 -6.53 28.03
C LEU A 250 -10.66 -7.03 28.84
N SER A 251 -10.37 -7.83 29.87
CA SER A 251 -11.32 -8.28 30.90
C SER A 251 -10.73 -8.18 32.31
N GLY A 252 -11.60 -8.17 33.32
CA GLY A 252 -11.19 -8.06 34.73
C GLY A 252 -10.94 -6.64 35.23
N CYS A 253 -11.33 -5.61 34.46
CA CYS A 253 -11.31 -4.19 34.84
C CYS A 253 -12.61 -3.50 34.37
N GLU A 254 -12.90 -2.31 34.89
CA GLU A 254 -14.11 -1.56 34.52
C GLU A 254 -13.94 -0.87 33.16
N ALA A 255 -14.97 -0.90 32.32
CA ALA A 255 -14.95 -0.29 30.98
C ALA A 255 -14.61 1.22 31.02
N GLN A 256 -15.13 1.94 32.01
CA GLN A 256 -14.81 3.36 32.21
C GLN A 256 -13.33 3.58 32.49
N ARG A 257 -12.70 2.74 33.32
CA ARG A 257 -11.26 2.83 33.63
C ARG A 257 -10.39 2.59 32.40
N ILE A 258 -10.80 1.71 31.48
CA ILE A 258 -10.11 1.52 30.20
C ILE A 258 -10.22 2.80 29.35
N SER A 259 -11.42 3.39 29.26
CA SER A 259 -11.64 4.64 28.53
C SER A 259 -10.84 5.79 29.13
N ASP A 260 -10.79 5.90 30.45
CA ASP A 260 -10.03 6.93 31.16
C ASP A 260 -8.52 6.75 30.94
N PHE A 261 -8.03 5.50 30.95
CA PHE A 261 -6.63 5.18 30.70
C PHE A 261 -6.21 5.46 29.24
N ALA A 262 -7.02 5.05 28.27
CA ALA A 262 -6.77 5.29 26.86
C ALA A 262 -6.88 6.78 26.53
N GLY A 263 -7.90 7.45 27.07
CA GLY A 263 -8.05 8.90 26.94
C GLY A 263 -6.90 9.67 27.58
N MET A 264 -6.46 9.25 28.77
CA MET A 264 -5.27 9.80 29.42
C MET A 264 -4.05 9.69 28.51
N LEU A 265 -3.76 8.52 27.92
CA LEU A 265 -2.62 8.36 27.00
C LEU A 265 -2.77 9.15 25.68
N ALA A 266 -4.00 9.33 25.21
CA ALA A 266 -4.34 10.19 24.08
C ALA A 266 -4.30 11.70 24.43
N GLY A 267 -4.01 12.06 25.68
CA GLY A 267 -3.87 13.45 26.14
C GLY A 267 -5.16 14.10 26.66
N HIS A 268 -6.23 13.31 26.83
CA HIS A 268 -7.53 13.77 27.35
C HIS A 268 -7.59 13.77 28.89
N CYS A 269 -6.53 14.25 29.56
CA CYS A 269 -6.50 14.47 31.00
C CYS A 269 -5.83 15.80 31.35
N GLN A 270 -5.88 16.20 32.63
CA GLN A 270 -5.18 17.41 33.06
C GLN A 270 -3.66 17.21 32.92
N LEU A 271 -2.96 18.27 32.50
CA LEU A 271 -1.52 18.20 32.20
C LEU A 271 -0.71 17.70 33.42
N GLU A 272 -1.10 18.11 34.62
CA GLU A 272 -0.45 17.68 35.86
C GLU A 272 -0.60 16.17 36.12
N GLU A 273 -1.72 15.58 35.70
CA GLU A 273 -2.00 14.15 35.81
C GLU A 273 -1.28 13.37 34.71
N TYR A 274 -1.27 13.88 33.47
CA TYR A 274 -0.50 13.31 32.36
C TYR A 274 0.99 13.24 32.69
N GLU A 275 1.58 14.35 33.14
CA GLU A 275 3.01 14.43 33.52
C GLU A 275 3.35 13.57 34.73
N CYS A 276 2.38 13.35 35.63
CA CYS A 276 2.54 12.44 36.77
C CYS A 276 2.57 10.97 36.32
N TRP A 277 1.80 10.60 35.30
CA TRP A 277 1.55 9.20 34.96
C TRP A 277 2.26 8.68 33.69
N VAL A 278 2.55 9.54 32.70
CA VAL A 278 3.11 9.14 31.39
C VAL A 278 4.57 9.59 31.26
N ARG A 279 5.40 8.73 30.67
CA ARG A 279 6.82 8.98 30.41
C ARG A 279 7.03 9.55 29.01
N ASP A 280 7.88 10.56 28.92
CA ASP A 280 8.33 11.19 27.68
C ASP A 280 9.86 11.06 27.60
N GLU A 281 10.37 10.39 26.56
CA GLU A 281 11.79 10.09 26.37
C GLU A 281 12.65 11.35 26.09
N ASN A 282 12.04 12.52 25.90
CA ASN A 282 12.76 13.79 25.73
C ASN A 282 13.04 14.57 27.02
N ARG A 283 12.75 14.01 28.20
CA ARG A 283 13.03 14.68 29.49
C ARG A 283 13.80 13.79 30.49
N ASN A 284 14.97 14.29 30.90
CA ASN A 284 15.59 13.88 32.17
C ASN A 284 14.67 14.33 33.32
N TYR A 285 14.25 13.40 34.18
CA TYR A 285 13.51 13.70 35.41
C TYR A 285 14.42 14.34 36.45
N ALA A 286 14.70 15.63 36.25
CA ALA A 286 15.18 16.52 37.27
C ALA A 286 14.75 17.94 36.90
N GLN A 287 13.65 18.36 37.52
CA GLN A 287 13.17 19.74 37.68
C GLN A 287 13.31 20.69 36.47
N GLY A 288 12.17 20.92 35.80
CA GLY A 288 11.84 22.19 35.18
C GLY A 288 12.07 22.28 33.66
N GLU A 289 10.97 22.54 32.93
CA GLU A 289 10.89 23.07 31.55
C GLU A 289 11.32 22.08 30.43
N SER A 290 10.67 21.87 29.27
CA SER A 290 9.48 22.34 28.55
C SER A 290 9.11 21.25 27.52
N SER A 291 7.83 20.89 27.33
CA SER A 291 7.33 20.03 26.23
C SER A 291 7.20 20.86 24.94
N GLN A 292 7.92 20.50 23.86
CA GLN A 292 7.74 21.11 22.51
C GLN A 292 8.57 20.46 21.36
N LYS A 293 9.37 19.41 21.58
CA LYS A 293 10.49 19.07 20.66
C LYS A 293 10.27 17.97 19.61
N THR A 294 9.18 17.18 19.63
CA THR A 294 9.06 15.98 18.76
C THR A 294 8.37 16.22 17.41
N ASP A 295 7.28 16.98 17.34
CA ASP A 295 6.55 17.24 16.07
C ASP A 295 7.36 18.14 15.09
N SER A 296 8.15 19.06 15.63
CA SER A 296 8.97 19.99 14.84
C SER A 296 10.05 19.28 14.01
N ALA A 297 10.62 18.19 14.52
CA ALA A 297 11.70 17.48 13.86
C ALA A 297 11.22 16.74 12.60
N ALA A 298 10.08 16.04 12.69
CA ALA A 298 9.49 15.33 11.54
C ALA A 298 9.07 16.30 10.42
N ARG A 299 8.45 17.43 10.79
CA ARG A 299 8.08 18.50 9.82
C ARG A 299 9.29 19.08 9.10
N LYS A 300 10.38 19.31 9.83
CA LYS A 300 11.65 19.80 9.25
C LYS A 300 12.23 18.82 8.25
N ILE A 301 12.27 17.53 8.59
CA ILE A 301 12.81 16.49 7.70
C ILE A 301 11.99 16.40 6.41
N ASN A 302 10.66 16.34 6.52
CA ASN A 302 9.76 16.24 5.37
C ASN A 302 9.87 17.45 4.44
N LEU A 303 9.97 18.66 5.01
CA LEU A 303 10.15 19.88 4.22
C LEU A 303 11.48 19.87 3.45
N ILE A 304 12.58 19.51 4.12
CA ILE A 304 13.91 19.46 3.49
C ILE A 304 13.96 18.37 2.41
N ALA A 305 13.48 17.17 2.71
CA ALA A 305 13.48 16.05 1.78
C ALA A 305 12.68 16.37 0.51
N THR A 306 11.52 17.01 0.67
CA THR A 306 10.70 17.46 -0.47
C THR A 306 11.44 18.48 -1.31
N TYR A 307 12.08 19.48 -0.68
CA TYR A 307 12.93 20.45 -1.38
C TYR A 307 14.07 19.78 -2.16
N GLU A 308 14.76 18.83 -1.54
CA GLU A 308 15.90 18.14 -2.15
C GLU A 308 15.49 17.29 -3.36
N GLU A 309 14.33 16.67 -3.31
CA GLU A 309 13.79 15.85 -4.39
C GLU A 309 13.26 16.68 -5.55
N LEU A 310 12.40 17.67 -5.27
CA LEU A 310 11.76 18.47 -6.31
C LEU A 310 12.75 19.33 -7.11
N LEU A 311 13.82 19.81 -6.47
CA LEU A 311 14.89 20.55 -7.15
C LEU A 311 16.02 19.66 -7.69
N GLY A 312 15.90 18.33 -7.57
CA GLY A 312 16.90 17.40 -8.09
C GLY A 312 18.28 17.59 -7.48
N ILE A 313 18.36 17.92 -6.18
CA ILE A 313 19.63 18.08 -5.48
C ILE A 313 20.40 16.74 -5.55
N PRO A 314 21.67 16.72 -5.98
CA PRO A 314 22.45 15.48 -6.08
C PRO A 314 22.53 14.76 -4.73
N LYS A 315 22.46 13.43 -4.71
CA LYS A 315 22.40 12.62 -3.48
C LYS A 315 23.56 12.91 -2.52
N GLU A 316 24.73 13.26 -3.05
CA GLU A 316 25.95 13.56 -2.27
C GLU A 316 25.87 14.90 -1.53
N GLN A 317 24.95 15.77 -1.93
CA GLN A 317 24.71 17.09 -1.34
C GLN A 317 23.47 17.11 -0.44
N ARG A 318 22.72 16.00 -0.40
CA ARG A 318 21.51 15.90 0.42
C ARG A 318 21.86 15.69 1.88
N VAL A 319 21.10 16.34 2.75
CA VAL A 319 21.12 16.08 4.19
C VAL A 319 20.07 15.05 4.59
N THR A 320 19.13 14.71 3.70
CA THR A 320 18.14 13.66 3.93
C THR A 320 18.35 12.44 3.03
N HIS A 321 17.83 11.29 3.45
CA HIS A 321 17.65 10.10 2.62
C HIS A 321 16.27 9.51 2.86
N TYR A 322 15.73 8.88 1.81
CA TYR A 322 14.54 8.04 1.91
C TYR A 322 14.95 6.63 2.31
N PHE A 323 14.27 6.07 3.32
CA PHE A 323 14.51 4.71 3.76
C PHE A 323 13.27 3.85 3.47
N GLY A 324 13.38 2.99 2.45
CA GLY A 324 12.26 2.25 1.88
C GLY A 324 11.51 1.36 2.87
N ASP A 325 12.22 0.75 3.83
CA ASP A 325 11.63 -0.20 4.78
C ASP A 325 10.79 0.48 5.88
N TYR A 326 10.91 1.81 6.04
CA TYR A 326 10.12 2.61 7.00
C TYR A 326 9.15 3.58 6.31
N GLY A 327 9.19 3.70 4.98
CA GLY A 327 8.34 4.64 4.23
C GLY A 327 8.60 6.12 4.52
N ASP A 328 9.70 6.46 5.19
CA ASP A 328 9.98 7.78 5.75
C ASP A 328 11.35 8.34 5.34
N HIS A 329 11.50 9.66 5.50
CA HIS A 329 12.76 10.37 5.30
C HIS A 329 13.50 10.56 6.63
N PHE A 330 14.83 10.47 6.58
CA PHE A 330 15.71 10.63 7.73
C PHE A 330 16.89 11.52 7.39
N PHE A 331 17.48 12.17 8.39
CA PHE A 331 18.76 12.85 8.20
C PHE A 331 19.90 11.84 8.00
N ASN A 332 20.83 12.17 7.10
CA ASN A 332 22.03 11.37 6.86
C ASN A 332 22.91 11.33 8.11
N GLN A 333 23.57 10.19 8.35
CA GLN A 333 24.47 10.07 9.49
C GLN A 333 25.64 11.05 9.37
N GLY A 334 25.90 11.78 10.47
CA GLY A 334 27.02 12.72 10.56
C GLY A 334 26.74 14.13 10.04
N VAL A 335 25.51 14.43 9.58
CA VAL A 335 25.10 15.79 9.24
C VAL A 335 25.01 16.66 10.50
N THR A 336 25.50 17.89 10.40
CA THR A 336 25.48 18.88 11.49
C THR A 336 24.18 19.67 11.53
N GLU A 337 23.81 20.19 12.71
CA GLU A 337 22.64 21.08 12.87
C GLU A 337 22.73 22.34 11.98
N GLU A 338 23.93 22.84 11.70
CA GLU A 338 24.14 23.98 10.80
C GLU A 338 23.78 23.64 9.35
N GLU A 339 24.13 22.44 8.88
CA GLU A 339 23.77 21.94 7.56
C GLU A 339 22.25 21.72 7.43
N ILE A 340 21.63 21.14 8.46
CA ILE A 340 20.17 20.96 8.54
C ILE A 340 19.47 22.32 8.49
N SER A 341 19.89 23.26 9.34
CA SER A 341 19.32 24.61 9.41
C SER A 341 19.42 25.34 8.08
N LYS A 342 20.56 25.22 7.38
CA LYS A 342 20.75 25.83 6.06
C LYS A 342 19.85 25.23 4.99
N ALA A 343 19.66 23.90 4.99
CA ALA A 343 18.75 23.23 4.07
C ALA A 343 17.29 23.59 4.36
N TYR A 344 16.93 23.66 5.64
CA TYR A 344 15.59 24.02 6.11
C TYR A 344 15.18 25.44 5.69
N HIS A 345 16.04 26.44 5.89
CA HIS A 345 15.73 27.82 5.47
C HIS A 345 15.58 27.94 3.95
N LYS A 346 16.38 27.22 3.17
CA LYS A 346 16.19 27.17 1.71
C LYS A 346 14.82 26.61 1.36
N ALA A 347 14.39 25.54 2.04
CA ALA A 347 13.10 24.94 1.77
C ALA A 347 11.93 25.86 2.17
N LEU A 348 12.03 26.57 3.30
CA LEU A 348 11.10 27.62 3.72
C LEU A 348 11.00 28.76 2.69
N ASP A 349 12.15 29.23 2.19
CA ASP A 349 12.20 30.25 1.13
C ASP A 349 11.48 29.78 -0.15
N VAL A 350 11.56 28.48 -0.49
CA VAL A 350 10.85 27.93 -1.65
C VAL A 350 9.34 27.94 -1.45
N ILE A 351 8.84 27.53 -0.29
CA ILE A 351 7.38 27.53 0.00
C ILE A 351 6.82 28.91 0.36
N GLU A 352 7.68 29.94 0.37
CA GLU A 352 7.36 31.34 0.70
C GLU A 352 6.68 31.46 2.06
N MET A 353 7.27 30.82 3.08
CA MET A 353 6.73 30.72 4.43
C MET A 353 7.83 30.94 5.47
N GLU A 354 7.50 31.64 6.55
CA GLU A 354 8.41 31.82 7.69
C GLU A 354 8.36 30.60 8.62
N ASP A 355 9.44 30.34 9.35
CA ASP A 355 9.52 29.19 10.29
C ASP A 355 8.38 29.20 11.32
N MET A 356 8.04 30.39 11.84
CA MET A 356 6.96 30.55 12.81
C MET A 356 5.60 30.13 12.25
N GLU A 357 5.33 30.42 10.98
CA GLU A 357 4.08 30.06 10.29
C GLU A 357 4.07 28.56 9.94
N PHE A 358 5.21 28.00 9.51
CA PHE A 358 5.31 26.57 9.19
C PHE A 358 5.15 25.67 10.43
N GLN A 359 5.67 26.12 11.57
CA GLN A 359 5.58 25.40 12.84
C GLN A 359 4.30 25.69 13.62
N GLU A 360 3.40 26.53 13.11
CA GLU A 360 2.15 26.88 13.80
C GLU A 360 1.24 25.65 13.94
N PRO A 361 0.70 25.38 15.15
CA PRO A 361 -0.32 24.36 15.33
C PRO A 361 -1.57 24.68 14.50
N GLY A 362 -1.95 23.76 13.60
CA GLY A 362 -3.07 23.97 12.68
C GLY A 362 -2.66 24.43 11.27
N ASN A 363 -1.36 24.56 10.98
CA ASN A 363 -0.88 24.68 9.61
C ASN A 363 -1.35 23.47 8.76
N PRO A 364 -1.88 23.68 7.53
CA PRO A 364 -2.39 22.60 6.67
C PRO A 364 -1.31 21.65 6.14
N TYR A 365 -0.03 22.01 6.21
CA TYR A 365 1.09 21.21 5.67
C TYR A 365 1.59 20.15 6.65
N VAL A 366 0.66 19.30 7.12
CA VAL A 366 0.96 18.22 8.06
C VAL A 366 1.54 17.02 7.34
N HIS A 367 0.98 16.65 6.18
CA HIS A 367 1.49 15.54 5.39
C HIS A 367 2.39 16.03 4.25
N ARG A 368 3.13 15.08 3.68
CA ARG A 368 4.10 15.36 2.63
C ARG A 368 3.43 15.80 1.33
N GLY A 369 2.21 15.32 1.06
CA GLY A 369 1.44 15.67 -0.13
C GLY A 369 1.14 17.18 -0.22
N GLU A 370 0.71 17.79 0.89
CA GLU A 370 0.40 19.21 0.93
C GLU A 370 1.69 20.07 0.85
N VAL A 371 2.79 19.60 1.43
CA VAL A 371 4.12 20.24 1.26
C VAL A 371 4.56 20.20 -0.20
N ILE A 372 4.39 19.06 -0.88
CA ILE A 372 4.69 18.93 -2.32
C ILE A 372 3.83 19.89 -3.13
N ALA A 373 2.51 19.92 -2.92
CA ALA A 373 1.59 20.81 -3.62
C ALA A 373 2.00 22.29 -3.43
N ARG A 374 2.22 22.71 -2.18
CA ARG A 374 2.64 24.08 -1.86
C ARG A 374 3.98 24.47 -2.48
N MET A 375 4.96 23.56 -2.43
CA MET A 375 6.27 23.82 -3.00
C MET A 375 6.21 23.92 -4.53
N ARG A 376 5.45 23.03 -5.17
CA ARG A 376 5.19 23.07 -6.61
C ARG A 376 4.49 24.36 -7.01
N ASP A 377 3.48 24.81 -6.26
CA ASP A 377 2.80 26.08 -6.50
C ASP A 377 3.78 27.26 -6.51
N CYS A 378 4.69 27.31 -5.53
CA CYS A 378 5.64 28.40 -5.40
C CYS A 378 6.79 28.35 -6.41
N LEU A 379 7.15 27.15 -6.90
CA LEU A 379 8.14 26.96 -7.96
C LEU A 379 7.55 27.28 -9.34
N LEU A 380 6.35 26.77 -9.63
CA LEU A 380 5.69 26.91 -10.92
C LEU A 380 5.30 28.37 -11.22
N GLN A 381 4.95 29.19 -10.22
CA GLN A 381 4.72 30.62 -10.46
C GLN A 381 5.96 31.36 -10.99
N LYS A 382 7.17 30.87 -10.72
CA LYS A 382 8.44 31.46 -11.17
C LYS A 382 8.88 30.90 -12.53
N GLU A 383 8.36 29.72 -12.88
CA GLU A 383 8.80 28.94 -14.03
C GLU A 383 7.84 29.01 -15.23
N LEU A 384 6.52 28.98 -14.98
CA LEU A 384 5.50 29.03 -16.02
C LEU A 384 5.36 30.43 -16.61
N LYS A 385 5.21 30.50 -17.94
CA LYS A 385 5.06 31.76 -18.67
C LYS A 385 3.78 31.77 -19.48
N GLN A 386 3.24 32.97 -19.66
CA GLN A 386 2.14 33.19 -20.58
C GLN A 386 2.52 32.75 -22.00
N GLY A 387 1.63 31.98 -22.63
CA GLY A 387 1.82 31.42 -23.97
C GLY A 387 2.48 30.04 -23.98
N GLU A 388 2.93 29.49 -22.84
CA GLU A 388 3.46 28.13 -22.79
C GLU A 388 2.36 27.09 -22.99
N GLN A 389 2.67 26.07 -23.78
CA GLN A 389 1.80 24.92 -23.97
C GLN A 389 2.09 23.89 -22.87
N VAL A 390 1.06 23.52 -22.12
CA VAL A 390 1.18 22.67 -20.92
C VAL A 390 0.22 21.50 -20.95
N LEU A 391 0.58 20.44 -20.23
CA LEU A 391 -0.34 19.38 -19.81
C LEU A 391 -0.75 19.66 -18.36
N PHE A 392 -2.05 19.64 -18.08
CA PHE A 392 -2.59 19.96 -16.76
C PHE A 392 -3.81 19.09 -16.39
N VAL A 393 -4.14 19.06 -15.11
CA VAL A 393 -5.39 18.48 -14.59
C VAL A 393 -6.52 19.49 -14.76
N ALA A 394 -7.56 19.12 -15.51
CA ALA A 394 -8.72 19.97 -15.66
C ALA A 394 -9.56 19.96 -14.36
N THR A 395 -9.74 21.12 -13.74
CA THR A 395 -10.55 21.33 -12.53
C THR A 395 -12.06 21.32 -12.78
N GLN A 396 -12.46 21.12 -14.04
CA GLN A 396 -13.85 21.00 -14.45
C GLN A 396 -13.94 20.01 -15.62
N PRO A 397 -14.99 19.19 -15.68
CA PRO A 397 -15.14 18.20 -16.73
C PRO A 397 -15.58 18.84 -18.04
N TYR A 398 -15.17 18.25 -19.16
CA TYR A 398 -15.48 18.79 -20.49
C TYR A 398 -16.79 18.20 -21.04
N GLY A 399 -17.07 16.93 -20.73
CA GLY A 399 -18.22 16.16 -21.16
C GLY A 399 -19.32 15.96 -20.11
N GLY A 400 -19.22 16.58 -18.93
CA GLY A 400 -20.15 16.39 -17.80
C GLY A 400 -19.57 15.54 -16.67
N PRO A 401 -20.35 15.22 -15.63
CA PRO A 401 -19.88 14.48 -14.45
C PRO A 401 -19.06 13.24 -14.83
N GLY A 402 -17.89 13.06 -14.22
CA GLY A 402 -16.97 11.94 -14.46
C GLY A 402 -16.03 12.07 -15.66
N ASP A 403 -16.06 13.16 -16.43
CA ASP A 403 -15.08 13.43 -17.51
C ASP A 403 -13.87 14.26 -17.03
N PHE A 404 -13.18 13.76 -16.01
CA PHE A 404 -11.90 14.29 -15.54
C PHE A 404 -10.76 13.54 -16.21
N ALA A 405 -9.85 14.28 -16.86
CA ALA A 405 -8.60 13.70 -17.34
C ALA A 405 -7.57 14.79 -17.63
N PHE A 406 -6.32 14.39 -17.89
CA PHE A 406 -5.27 15.31 -18.28
C PHE A 406 -5.58 15.96 -19.63
N ARG A 407 -5.41 17.28 -19.70
CA ARG A 407 -5.69 18.10 -20.89
C ARG A 407 -4.47 18.90 -21.29
N GLY A 408 -4.34 19.12 -22.59
CA GLY A 408 -3.40 20.09 -23.14
C GLY A 408 -4.04 21.48 -23.16
N GLY A 409 -3.24 22.53 -23.00
CA GLY A 409 -3.71 23.89 -23.16
C GLY A 409 -2.57 24.90 -23.19
N ILE A 410 -2.92 26.17 -23.38
CA ILE A 410 -1.99 27.30 -23.40
C ILE A 410 -2.23 28.16 -22.17
N VAL A 411 -1.18 28.42 -21.40
CA VAL A 411 -1.26 29.31 -20.22
C VAL A 411 -1.58 30.74 -20.67
N GLU A 412 -2.72 31.28 -20.26
CA GLU A 412 -3.13 32.66 -20.58
C GLU A 412 -2.66 33.66 -19.53
N SER A 413 -2.64 33.26 -18.26
CA SER A 413 -2.15 34.07 -17.14
C SER A 413 -1.75 33.21 -15.96
N VAL A 414 -0.84 33.72 -15.14
CA VAL A 414 -0.42 33.13 -13.86
C VAL A 414 -0.70 34.16 -12.77
N ASP A 415 -1.49 33.77 -11.77
CA ASP A 415 -1.74 34.55 -10.57
C ASP A 415 -0.75 34.13 -9.47
N THR A 416 0.28 34.94 -9.27
CA THR A 416 1.33 34.68 -8.27
C THR A 416 0.83 34.82 -6.84
N TRP A 417 -0.28 35.53 -6.61
CA TRP A 417 -0.85 35.70 -5.28
C TRP A 417 -1.70 34.49 -4.89
N LYS A 418 -2.67 34.13 -5.73
CA LYS A 418 -3.53 32.95 -5.52
C LYS A 418 -2.80 31.63 -5.74
N LYS A 419 -1.63 31.66 -6.40
CA LYS A 419 -0.90 30.48 -6.86
C LYS A 419 -1.75 29.62 -7.82
N THR A 420 -2.45 30.29 -8.74
CA THR A 420 -3.28 29.66 -9.77
C THR A 420 -2.88 30.14 -11.17
N CYS A 421 -3.41 29.50 -12.21
CA CYS A 421 -3.28 29.93 -13.58
C CYS A 421 -4.60 29.78 -14.35
N SER A 422 -4.71 30.50 -15.46
CA SER A 422 -5.76 30.28 -16.46
C SER A 422 -5.16 29.57 -17.65
N VAL A 423 -5.77 28.45 -18.05
CA VAL A 423 -5.30 27.62 -19.16
C VAL A 423 -6.38 27.56 -20.23
N ARG A 424 -6.08 28.11 -21.41
CA ARG A 424 -6.95 27.99 -22.59
C ARG A 424 -6.76 26.66 -23.26
N SER A 425 -7.82 25.87 -23.26
CA SER A 425 -7.92 24.64 -24.02
C SER A 425 -8.60 24.87 -25.38
N ASP A 426 -8.79 23.81 -26.15
CA ASP A 426 -9.47 23.84 -27.45
C ASP A 426 -10.96 24.21 -27.33
N PHE A 427 -11.57 23.99 -26.16
CA PHE A 427 -13.01 24.19 -25.94
C PHE A 427 -13.34 25.48 -25.20
N PHE A 428 -12.65 25.75 -24.08
CA PHE A 428 -12.83 26.93 -23.23
C PHE A 428 -11.57 27.18 -22.38
N THR A 429 -11.52 28.34 -21.75
CA THR A 429 -10.50 28.67 -20.74
C THR A 429 -10.93 28.09 -19.39
N VAL A 430 -10.01 27.38 -18.74
CA VAL A 430 -10.16 26.93 -17.36
C VAL A 430 -9.43 27.94 -16.48
N ASP A 431 -10.19 28.70 -15.69
CA ASP A 431 -9.67 29.71 -14.78
C ASP A 431 -9.37 29.12 -13.38
N ASP A 432 -8.52 29.81 -12.63
CA ASP A 432 -8.17 29.47 -11.24
C ASP A 432 -7.67 28.02 -11.05
N VAL A 433 -6.96 27.45 -12.05
CA VAL A 433 -6.31 26.13 -11.94
C VAL A 433 -5.13 26.23 -10.96
N PRO A 434 -5.08 25.44 -9.87
CA PRO A 434 -3.92 25.41 -8.98
C PRO A 434 -2.63 25.16 -9.75
N LEU A 435 -1.56 25.89 -9.45
CA LEU A 435 -0.33 25.77 -10.25
C LEU A 435 0.25 24.35 -10.20
N HIS A 436 0.20 23.67 -9.06
CA HIS A 436 0.67 22.29 -8.92
C HIS A 436 -0.07 21.28 -9.80
N TYR A 437 -1.27 21.59 -10.31
CA TYR A 437 -2.01 20.80 -11.31
C TYR A 437 -1.45 20.91 -12.73
N VAL A 438 -0.50 21.82 -12.96
CA VAL A 438 0.30 21.83 -14.19
C VAL A 438 1.38 20.75 -14.09
N LEU A 439 1.18 19.68 -14.84
CA LEU A 439 1.96 18.45 -14.77
C LEU A 439 3.31 18.60 -15.50
N GLY A 440 3.24 19.20 -16.68
CA GLY A 440 4.40 19.36 -17.55
C GLY A 440 4.19 20.37 -18.66
N ARG A 441 5.28 20.72 -19.35
CA ARG A 441 5.26 21.56 -20.55
C ARG A 441 5.49 20.73 -21.80
N TYR A 442 4.92 21.16 -22.91
CA TYR A 442 5.20 20.49 -24.19
C TYR A 442 6.59 20.92 -24.69
N ASN A 443 7.46 19.93 -24.86
CA ASN A 443 8.81 20.09 -25.36
C ASN A 443 9.05 19.10 -26.52
N PRO A 444 9.19 19.58 -27.77
CA PRO A 444 9.33 18.71 -28.95
C PRO A 444 10.64 17.91 -28.98
N ASP A 445 11.62 18.27 -28.15
CA ASP A 445 12.90 17.55 -28.07
C ASP A 445 12.78 16.25 -27.25
N ILE A 446 11.70 16.10 -26.45
CA ILE A 446 11.44 14.90 -25.66
C ILE A 446 10.66 13.88 -26.49
N ARG A 447 11.15 12.64 -26.52
CA ARG A 447 10.51 11.51 -27.23
C ARG A 447 9.89 10.48 -26.30
N GLU A 448 10.16 10.57 -25.01
CA GLU A 448 9.57 9.71 -24.00
C GLU A 448 8.08 10.05 -23.82
N LYS A 449 7.31 9.03 -23.42
CA LYS A 449 5.90 9.19 -23.13
C LYS A 449 5.71 9.44 -21.65
N HIS A 450 5.06 10.55 -21.32
CA HIS A 450 4.62 10.87 -19.96
C HIS A 450 3.09 11.04 -19.97
N TYR A 451 2.39 10.41 -19.03
CA TYR A 451 0.92 10.46 -18.91
C TYR A 451 0.18 10.03 -20.19
N GLY A 452 0.77 9.09 -20.94
CA GLY A 452 0.23 8.63 -22.24
C GLY A 452 0.35 9.65 -23.38
N ARG A 453 1.12 10.73 -23.22
CA ARG A 453 1.38 11.77 -24.23
C ARG A 453 2.87 11.80 -24.59
N GLU A 454 3.18 12.04 -25.86
CA GLU A 454 4.54 12.31 -26.32
C GLU A 454 4.87 13.79 -26.11
N CYS A 455 6.17 14.10 -26.02
CA CYS A 455 6.68 15.47 -25.95
C CYS A 455 6.24 16.26 -24.70
N VAL A 456 5.97 15.59 -23.57
CA VAL A 456 5.67 16.27 -22.30
C VAL A 456 6.89 16.19 -21.40
N GLU A 457 7.41 17.33 -20.97
CA GLU A 457 8.46 17.47 -19.97
C GLU A 457 7.81 17.62 -18.58
N PRO A 458 7.90 16.62 -17.68
CA PRO A 458 7.42 16.75 -16.32
C PRO A 458 8.13 17.90 -15.59
N LEU A 459 7.39 18.72 -14.87
CA LEU A 459 7.95 19.85 -14.13
C LEU A 459 8.04 19.52 -12.64
N PHE A 460 9.17 19.83 -12.00
CA PHE A 460 9.38 19.73 -10.54
C PHE A 460 8.94 18.39 -9.92
N GLY A 461 9.64 17.30 -10.25
CA GLY A 461 9.47 15.99 -9.59
C GLY A 461 8.09 15.35 -9.77
N GLU A 462 7.32 15.78 -10.76
CA GLU A 462 6.03 15.17 -11.08
C GLU A 462 6.23 13.71 -11.54
N HIS A 463 5.41 12.80 -10.98
CA HIS A 463 5.23 11.44 -11.49
C HIS A 463 3.74 11.02 -11.55
N GLU A 464 3.46 9.90 -12.24
CA GLU A 464 2.10 9.42 -12.54
C GLU A 464 1.20 9.26 -11.30
N ALA A 465 1.68 8.69 -10.20
CA ALA A 465 0.86 8.55 -8.99
C ALA A 465 0.40 9.90 -8.39
N LEU A 466 1.23 10.95 -8.47
CA LEU A 466 0.88 12.30 -8.00
C LEU A 466 -0.13 12.95 -8.94
N ALA A 467 0.06 12.79 -10.26
CA ALA A 467 -0.92 13.26 -11.25
C ALA A 467 -2.31 12.62 -11.08
N GLN A 468 -2.35 11.32 -10.78
CA GLN A 468 -3.61 10.62 -10.50
C GLN A 468 -4.26 11.07 -9.19
N GLN A 469 -3.47 11.45 -8.18
CA GLN A 469 -3.98 12.04 -6.95
C GLN A 469 -4.66 13.38 -7.24
N TYR A 470 -3.98 14.30 -7.94
CA TYR A 470 -4.55 15.60 -8.32
C TYR A 470 -5.83 15.46 -9.17
N LEU A 471 -5.89 14.43 -10.01
CA LEU A 471 -7.09 14.16 -10.80
C LEU A 471 -8.29 13.77 -9.92
N ARG A 472 -8.08 12.96 -8.88
CA ARG A 472 -9.12 12.59 -7.92
C ARG A 472 -9.54 13.78 -7.07
N GLU A 473 -8.58 14.56 -6.56
CA GLU A 473 -8.84 15.78 -5.80
C GLU A 473 -9.68 16.78 -6.62
N ALA A 474 -9.35 16.98 -7.90
CA ALA A 474 -10.13 17.83 -8.79
C ALA A 474 -11.57 17.33 -9.01
N GLU A 475 -11.77 16.02 -9.07
CA GLU A 475 -13.09 15.41 -9.21
C GLU A 475 -13.91 15.53 -7.91
N GLU A 476 -13.30 15.27 -6.75
CA GLU A 476 -13.91 15.41 -5.44
C GLU A 476 -14.33 16.87 -5.17
N ASP A 477 -13.41 17.82 -5.35
CA ASP A 477 -13.68 19.26 -5.21
C ASP A 477 -14.84 19.73 -6.09
N TRP A 478 -14.91 19.20 -7.31
CA TRP A 478 -15.98 19.55 -8.23
C TRP A 478 -17.31 18.94 -7.82
N ASN A 479 -17.31 17.65 -7.43
CA ASN A 479 -18.52 16.97 -6.97
C ASN A 479 -19.11 17.66 -5.73
N GLU A 480 -18.28 18.03 -4.76
CA GLU A 480 -18.73 18.78 -3.57
C GLU A 480 -19.40 20.11 -3.94
N ARG A 481 -18.77 20.91 -4.82
CA ARG A 481 -19.34 22.17 -5.30
C ARG A 481 -20.64 21.96 -6.09
N TRP A 482 -20.74 20.86 -6.84
CA TRP A 482 -21.93 20.51 -7.60
C TRP A 482 -23.09 20.10 -6.69
N GLU A 483 -22.84 19.26 -5.68
CA GLU A 483 -23.84 18.86 -4.67
C GLU A 483 -24.35 20.06 -3.85
N GLU A 484 -23.47 20.99 -3.47
CA GLU A 484 -23.86 22.24 -2.82
C GLU A 484 -24.75 23.11 -3.72
N SER A 485 -24.46 23.15 -5.03
CA SER A 485 -25.24 23.92 -5.99
C SER A 485 -26.61 23.31 -6.28
N GLU A 486 -26.72 21.98 -6.36
CA GLU A 486 -28.01 21.28 -6.51
C GLU A 486 -28.88 21.46 -5.26
N SER A 487 -28.27 21.32 -4.07
CA SER A 487 -28.96 21.50 -2.78
C SER A 487 -29.51 22.91 -2.59
N GLN A 488 -28.83 23.93 -3.13
CA GLN A 488 -29.34 25.31 -3.14
C GLN A 488 -30.43 25.54 -4.19
N SER A 489 -30.39 24.83 -5.32
CA SER A 489 -31.40 24.94 -6.39
C SER A 489 -32.75 24.32 -6.01
N ASP A 490 -32.74 23.21 -5.26
CA ASP A 490 -33.96 22.57 -4.75
C ASP A 490 -34.63 23.36 -3.60
N GLY A 491 -33.88 24.22 -2.92
CA GLY A 491 -34.38 25.11 -1.87
C GLY A 491 -35.16 26.34 -2.37
N MET A 492 -35.03 26.71 -3.66
CA MET A 492 -35.71 27.88 -4.26
C MET A 492 -36.91 27.53 -5.16
N GLY A 493 -37.23 26.25 -5.34
CA GLY A 493 -38.23 25.77 -6.31
C GLY A 493 -39.70 25.69 -5.85
N MET A 494 -40.05 26.18 -4.65
CA MET A 494 -41.40 25.99 -4.09
C MET A 494 -41.99 27.25 -3.45
N HIS A 495 -41.88 28.43 -4.06
CA HIS A 495 -42.83 29.53 -3.80
C HIS A 495 -42.93 30.49 -5.00
N GLY A 496 -44.01 30.33 -5.77
CA GLY A 496 -44.56 31.39 -6.61
C GLY A 496 -44.52 31.14 -8.11
N MET A 497 -45.53 30.44 -8.63
CA MET A 497 -46.34 30.97 -9.73
C MET A 497 -47.62 30.13 -9.85
N GLY A 498 -48.64 30.57 -9.11
CA GLY A 498 -50.02 30.30 -9.46
C GLY A 498 -50.44 31.18 -10.64
N MET A 499 -51.17 30.56 -11.57
CA MET A 499 -52.16 31.14 -12.48
C MET A 499 -51.85 32.47 -13.19
N ASN A 500 -51.79 32.44 -14.52
CA ASN A 500 -52.96 32.80 -15.34
C ASN A 500 -52.69 32.64 -16.85
N LEU A 501 -53.62 31.93 -17.48
CA LEU A 501 -54.01 31.91 -18.90
C LEU A 501 -53.02 31.43 -19.96
#